data_AF-A0A640VR67-F1
#
_entry.id   AF-A0A640VR67-F1
#
_cell.length_a   1.000
_cell.length_b   1.000
_cell.length_c   1.000
_cell.angle_alpha   90.00
_cell.angle_beta   90.00
_cell.angle_gamma   90.00
#
_symmetry.space_group_name_H-M   'P 1'
#
loop_
_entity.id
_entity.type
_entity.pdbx_description
1 polymer ?
#
loop_
_entity_poly.entity_id
_entity_poly.type
_entity_poly.pdbx_seq_one_letter_code
_entity_poly.pdbx_strand_id
1 'polypeptide(L)'
;MRRAPVLFVTFDNLGSVGEYDPPQPWLHMRVQKLGFSILGLIARRKDWYRNADTPMLLTCLQEAGFFEQFERVIFTGTSMGGYAALTYSRLVPGAEVAIFSPQTTLNQQITPFEARFKYALRKWDWDSPAFLDATEAVPKAARVLLFYDPFVPEDRAHAQRLLHPNVTHVKCRHFGHRALRQVKACGVLEDLFGAIGAGTFEATAFVRSLSHRRNLRPWRKALLSNVTAARHPQLAKVALERLQALDPDAVYLEKARTRLEKLDNPRAEQHQKARLNGRITTESRAIVVPERPHDTALASGVLLAGGRYCAQSRTWIRATKFTPPPTLSNEELIDTLAGNHLFAGHLRGHFGHFLVESTARLWALAAVEGEIDSVLYLPYRGKVRKARRALKALSPFFDQLELSVPVKIIERPTQVETLHIPELGFGWGERYAGTPDYRHLMRNRLGRRVKAEGAERLYISRARLPPHRGGVLGEHVIEANLARQGYEIFHPELHPLEVQIARYKAARQVVALDGSALHLAAFFLPPAPRVCLILRRSRANAADYIRQYEAFCDTTPDVIDVISKDWLVAGSKRVDFRSVGQLDFGALFDQLKALHYVDRNFAPDLPDAREIEALEEDLAARGSRAVALPAPHG
;
A
#
# COMPACT_ATOMS: atom_id res chain seq x y z
N MET A 1 10.77 -6.51 -47.89
CA MET A 1 9.75 -5.88 -47.02
C MET A 1 8.43 -6.64 -47.04
N ARG A 2 7.90 -7.07 -48.19
CA ARG A 2 6.79 -8.04 -48.27
C ARG A 2 7.34 -9.48 -48.23
N ARG A 3 6.93 -10.27 -47.24
CA ARG A 3 7.27 -11.71 -47.12
C ARG A 3 6.10 -12.61 -47.51
N ALA A 4 4.89 -12.12 -47.28
CA ALA A 4 3.64 -12.85 -47.40
C ALA A 4 2.48 -11.86 -47.63
N PRO A 5 1.33 -12.33 -48.14
CA PRO A 5 0.18 -11.48 -48.46
C PRO A 5 -0.51 -10.86 -47.24
N VAL A 6 -0.26 -11.37 -46.03
CA VAL A 6 -0.83 -10.83 -44.78
C VAL A 6 0.23 -10.02 -44.03
N LEU A 7 -0.11 -8.79 -43.65
CA LEU A 7 0.72 -7.90 -42.85
C LEU A 7 0.14 -7.71 -41.44
N PHE A 8 0.97 -7.94 -40.42
CA PHE A 8 0.68 -7.48 -39.06
C PHE A 8 1.32 -6.12 -38.82
N VAL A 9 0.52 -5.14 -38.42
CA VAL A 9 0.98 -3.83 -37.95
C VAL A 9 0.91 -3.83 -36.43
N THR A 10 2.05 -3.68 -35.76
CA THR A 10 2.15 -3.90 -34.31
C THR A 10 2.64 -2.65 -33.58
N PHE A 11 2.04 -2.37 -32.42
CA PHE A 11 2.36 -1.19 -31.59
C PHE A 11 2.94 -1.61 -30.25
N ASP A 12 4.19 -1.23 -29.95
CA ASP A 12 4.82 -1.43 -28.63
C ASP A 12 5.70 -0.25 -28.16
N ASN A 13 6.45 -0.42 -27.08
CA ASN A 13 7.38 0.58 -26.54
C ASN A 13 8.71 -0.08 -26.13
N LEU A 14 9.81 0.66 -26.18
CA LEU A 14 11.15 0.14 -25.85
C LEU A 14 11.22 -0.53 -24.47
N GLY A 15 10.47 0.00 -23.48
CA GLY A 15 10.41 -0.59 -22.14
C GLY A 15 9.70 -1.95 -22.04
N SER A 16 9.10 -2.45 -23.13
CA SER A 16 8.36 -3.73 -23.17
C SER A 16 8.98 -4.75 -24.14
N VAL A 17 9.77 -4.30 -25.10
CA VAL A 17 10.41 -5.15 -26.14
C VAL A 17 11.66 -5.88 -25.62
N GLY A 18 12.31 -5.38 -24.55
CA GLY A 18 13.54 -5.98 -24.01
C GLY A 18 14.78 -5.71 -24.89
N GLU A 19 15.97 -5.92 -24.34
CA GLU A 19 17.28 -5.59 -24.92
C GLU A 19 17.60 -6.46 -26.15
N TYR A 20 17.09 -6.09 -27.32
CA TYR A 20 17.67 -6.49 -28.61
C TYR A 20 18.23 -5.24 -29.28
N ASP A 21 19.43 -5.34 -29.85
CA ASP A 21 20.03 -4.31 -30.67
C ASP A 21 20.14 -4.83 -32.12
N PRO A 22 19.37 -4.30 -33.09
CA PRO A 22 18.36 -3.27 -32.92
C PRO A 22 17.03 -3.81 -32.33
N PRO A 23 16.21 -2.97 -31.67
CA PRO A 23 14.91 -3.36 -31.14
C PRO A 23 14.00 -3.97 -32.20
N GLN A 24 13.39 -5.11 -31.89
CA GLN A 24 12.52 -5.84 -32.82
C GLN A 24 11.04 -5.62 -32.52
N PRO A 25 10.15 -5.59 -33.53
CA PRO A 25 8.71 -5.50 -33.31
C PRO A 25 8.21 -6.61 -32.39
N TRP A 26 7.30 -6.29 -31.46
CA TRP A 26 6.66 -7.33 -30.66
C TRP A 26 5.84 -8.26 -31.58
N LEU A 27 5.87 -9.56 -31.26
CA LEU A 27 5.43 -10.68 -32.11
C LEU A 27 6.34 -11.05 -33.29
N HIS A 28 7.37 -10.29 -33.64
CA HIS A 28 8.21 -10.51 -34.83
C HIS A 28 8.55 -11.99 -35.07
N MET A 29 9.23 -12.64 -34.13
CA MET A 29 9.61 -14.06 -34.25
C MET A 29 8.43 -15.01 -34.48
N ARG A 30 7.26 -14.73 -33.90
CA ARG A 30 6.08 -15.60 -33.99
C ARG A 30 5.39 -15.46 -35.33
N VAL A 31 5.06 -14.24 -35.74
CA VAL A 31 4.41 -14.03 -37.05
C VAL A 31 5.34 -14.38 -38.21
N GLN A 32 6.65 -14.17 -38.04
CA GLN A 32 7.66 -14.67 -38.98
C GLN A 32 7.63 -16.20 -39.11
N LYS A 33 7.60 -16.93 -37.98
CA LYS A 33 7.53 -18.39 -37.99
C LYS A 33 6.23 -18.89 -38.64
N LEU A 34 5.13 -18.17 -38.45
CA LEU A 34 3.83 -18.44 -39.07
C LEU A 34 3.74 -18.00 -40.55
N GLY A 35 4.81 -17.44 -41.11
CA GLY A 35 4.88 -17.06 -42.51
C GLY A 35 4.15 -15.76 -42.86
N PHE A 36 3.97 -14.82 -41.92
CA PHE A 36 3.35 -13.53 -42.17
C PHE A 36 4.37 -12.37 -42.24
N SER A 37 3.98 -11.28 -42.90
CA SER A 37 4.75 -10.02 -42.90
C SER A 37 4.48 -9.23 -41.61
N ILE A 38 5.42 -8.40 -41.17
CA ILE A 38 5.26 -7.55 -39.98
C ILE A 38 5.85 -6.15 -40.19
N LEU A 39 5.11 -5.13 -39.74
CA LEU A 39 5.55 -3.74 -39.57
C LEU A 39 5.38 -3.38 -38.09
N GLY A 40 6.46 -2.99 -37.41
CA GLY A 40 6.40 -2.58 -36.01
C GLY A 40 6.57 -1.09 -35.83
N LEU A 41 5.67 -0.46 -35.08
CA LEU A 41 5.84 0.87 -34.52
C LEU A 41 6.28 0.71 -33.06
N ILE A 42 7.47 1.22 -32.75
CA ILE A 42 8.06 1.09 -31.41
C ILE A 42 8.23 2.49 -30.83
N ALA A 43 7.40 2.83 -29.86
CA ALA A 43 7.48 4.11 -29.17
C ALA A 43 8.74 4.15 -28.28
N ARG A 44 9.56 5.20 -28.44
CA ARG A 44 10.76 5.42 -27.59
C ARG A 44 10.40 5.64 -26.12
N ARG A 45 9.22 6.19 -25.87
CA ARG A 45 8.65 6.46 -24.54
C ARG A 45 7.18 6.06 -24.54
N LYS A 46 6.59 5.89 -23.35
CA LYS A 46 5.15 5.57 -23.20
C LYS A 46 4.29 6.81 -23.45
N ASP A 47 4.31 7.31 -24.68
CA ASP A 47 3.58 8.51 -25.12
C ASP A 47 2.16 8.23 -25.63
N TRP A 48 1.72 6.98 -25.52
CA TRP A 48 0.41 6.56 -25.99
C TRP A 48 0.19 6.82 -27.48
N TYR A 49 1.28 7.00 -28.23
CA TYR A 49 1.22 7.41 -29.63
C TYR A 49 0.43 8.70 -29.82
N ARG A 50 0.39 9.58 -28.82
CA ARG A 50 -0.20 10.93 -28.89
C ARG A 50 0.81 11.96 -29.47
N ASN A 51 1.82 11.48 -30.20
CA ASN A 51 2.80 12.29 -30.91
C ASN A 51 2.34 12.56 -32.35
N ALA A 52 2.90 13.59 -32.99
CA ALA A 52 2.57 13.94 -34.38
C ALA A 52 3.17 12.94 -35.41
N ASP A 53 4.26 12.27 -35.05
CA ASP A 53 5.00 11.40 -35.97
C ASP A 53 4.20 10.15 -36.37
N THR A 54 3.44 9.57 -35.43
CA THR A 54 2.72 8.31 -35.65
C THR A 54 1.68 8.41 -36.79
N PRO A 55 0.72 9.35 -36.75
CA PRO A 55 -0.23 9.51 -37.86
C PRO A 55 0.46 9.92 -39.16
N MET A 56 1.51 10.76 -39.09
CA MET A 56 2.28 11.17 -40.26
C MET A 56 2.93 9.96 -40.96
N LEU A 57 3.67 9.13 -40.22
CA LEU A 57 4.35 7.95 -40.75
C LEU A 57 3.37 6.96 -41.41
N LEU A 58 2.24 6.69 -40.76
CA LEU A 58 1.24 5.78 -41.31
C LEU A 58 0.55 6.35 -42.55
N THR A 59 0.31 7.66 -42.59
CA THR A 59 -0.24 8.34 -43.76
C THR A 59 0.74 8.29 -44.93
N CYS A 60 2.02 8.60 -44.70
CA CYS A 60 3.04 8.51 -45.76
C CYS A 60 3.17 7.08 -46.32
N LEU A 61 3.10 6.05 -45.46
CA LEU A 61 3.09 4.66 -45.92
C LEU A 61 1.83 4.33 -46.75
N GLN A 62 0.68 4.85 -46.35
CA GLN A 62 -0.56 4.66 -47.10
C GLN A 62 -0.55 5.37 -48.45
N GLU A 63 -0.13 6.63 -48.50
CA GLU A 63 0.01 7.41 -49.74
C GLU A 63 1.05 6.81 -50.70
N ALA A 64 2.09 6.18 -50.15
CA ALA A 64 3.09 5.44 -50.94
C ALA A 64 2.59 4.07 -51.44
N GLY A 65 1.33 3.70 -51.20
CA GLY A 65 0.76 2.42 -51.61
C GLY A 65 1.36 1.22 -50.87
N PHE A 66 2.03 1.41 -49.72
CA PHE A 66 2.68 0.31 -48.99
C PHE A 66 1.68 -0.77 -48.57
N PHE A 67 0.52 -0.37 -48.05
CA PHE A 67 -0.49 -1.29 -47.55
C PHE A 67 -1.23 -2.05 -48.68
N GLU A 68 -1.30 -1.47 -49.88
CA GLU A 68 -1.94 -2.08 -51.06
C GLU A 68 -1.19 -3.32 -51.57
N GLN A 69 0.07 -3.47 -51.15
CA GLN A 69 0.86 -4.67 -51.45
C GLN A 69 0.41 -5.89 -50.65
N PHE A 70 -0.53 -5.76 -49.71
CA PHE A 70 -0.99 -6.84 -48.86
C PHE A 70 -2.48 -7.08 -49.07
N GLU A 71 -2.87 -8.35 -49.15
CA GLU A 71 -4.28 -8.74 -49.27
C GLU A 71 -5.05 -8.45 -47.98
N ARG A 72 -4.38 -8.60 -46.82
CA ARG A 72 -4.95 -8.32 -45.50
C ARG A 72 -3.94 -7.61 -44.61
N VAL A 73 -4.39 -6.52 -43.99
CA VAL A 73 -3.61 -5.75 -43.02
C VAL A 73 -4.29 -5.85 -41.65
N ILE A 74 -3.54 -6.33 -40.65
CA ILE A 74 -4.05 -6.64 -39.31
C ILE A 74 -3.31 -5.78 -38.28
N PHE A 75 -4.01 -4.81 -37.70
CA PHE A 75 -3.49 -3.97 -36.63
C PHE A 75 -3.63 -4.71 -35.29
N THR A 76 -2.56 -4.78 -34.50
CA THR A 76 -2.59 -5.46 -33.20
C THR A 76 -1.78 -4.75 -32.13
N GLY A 77 -2.28 -4.84 -30.89
CA GLY A 77 -1.73 -4.11 -29.75
C GLY A 77 -2.32 -4.59 -28.42
N THR A 78 -1.61 -4.33 -27.33
CA THR A 78 -2.11 -4.56 -25.96
C THR A 78 -2.15 -3.26 -25.17
N SER A 79 -3.19 -3.04 -24.36
CA SER A 79 -3.30 -1.86 -23.49
C SER A 79 -3.12 -0.55 -24.31
N MET A 80 -2.12 0.28 -23.99
CA MET A 80 -1.69 1.44 -24.79
C MET A 80 -1.50 1.12 -26.28
N GLY A 81 -0.84 0.02 -26.62
CA GLY A 81 -0.66 -0.39 -28.02
C GLY A 81 -1.99 -0.80 -28.66
N GLY A 82 -2.95 -1.31 -27.87
CA GLY A 82 -4.30 -1.63 -28.34
C GLY A 82 -5.11 -0.37 -28.67
N TYR A 83 -4.97 0.69 -27.87
CA TYR A 83 -5.49 2.02 -28.18
C TYR A 83 -4.94 2.51 -29.53
N ALA A 84 -3.62 2.48 -29.71
CA ALA A 84 -2.98 2.94 -30.94
C ALA A 84 -3.38 2.09 -32.16
N ALA A 85 -3.36 0.76 -32.02
CA ALA A 85 -3.73 -0.17 -33.09
C ALA A 85 -5.15 0.09 -33.62
N LEU A 86 -6.13 0.27 -32.72
CA LEU A 86 -7.50 0.59 -33.12
C LEU A 86 -7.60 2.01 -33.68
N THR A 87 -7.03 3.00 -32.99
CA THR A 87 -7.14 4.42 -33.39
C THR A 87 -6.56 4.66 -34.78
N TYR A 88 -5.41 4.08 -35.09
CA TYR A 88 -4.70 4.33 -36.35
C TYR A 88 -5.08 3.37 -37.48
N SER A 89 -5.80 2.27 -37.21
CA SER A 89 -6.30 1.41 -38.28
C SER A 89 -7.22 2.15 -39.25
N ARG A 90 -7.86 3.25 -38.82
CA ARG A 90 -8.69 4.11 -39.66
C ARG A 90 -7.96 4.81 -40.81
N LEU A 91 -6.63 4.84 -40.78
CA LEU A 91 -5.78 5.37 -41.85
C LEU A 91 -5.55 4.33 -42.96
N VAL A 92 -5.92 3.07 -42.74
CA VAL A 92 -5.76 1.98 -43.71
C VAL A 92 -7.14 1.37 -43.97
N PRO A 93 -7.82 1.77 -45.06
CA PRO A 93 -9.14 1.22 -45.41
C PRO A 93 -9.12 -0.31 -45.49
N GLY A 94 -10.17 -0.95 -44.95
CA GLY A 94 -10.28 -2.42 -44.96
C GLY A 94 -9.38 -3.14 -43.95
N ALA A 95 -8.64 -2.42 -43.10
CA ALA A 95 -7.83 -3.05 -42.06
C ALA A 95 -8.68 -3.84 -41.04
N GLU A 96 -8.15 -4.99 -40.64
CA GLU A 96 -8.64 -5.74 -39.50
C GLU A 96 -7.88 -5.35 -38.22
N VAL A 97 -8.51 -5.54 -37.07
CA VAL A 97 -7.95 -5.15 -35.78
C VAL A 97 -8.06 -6.31 -34.80
N ALA A 98 -6.99 -6.66 -34.10
CA ALA A 98 -6.97 -7.64 -33.02
C ALA A 98 -6.28 -7.07 -31.78
N ILE A 99 -7.06 -6.67 -30.78
CA ILE A 99 -6.58 -5.85 -29.65
C ILE A 99 -6.88 -6.49 -28.29
N PHE A 100 -5.94 -6.33 -27.36
CA PHE A 100 -5.99 -6.99 -26.06
C PHE A 100 -6.04 -5.98 -24.91
N SER A 101 -7.13 -6.00 -24.16
CA SER A 101 -7.42 -5.12 -23.01
C SER A 101 -7.13 -3.64 -23.33
N PRO A 102 -7.64 -3.11 -24.46
CA PRO A 102 -7.36 -1.74 -24.89
C PRO A 102 -8.08 -0.73 -24.00
N GLN A 103 -7.47 0.44 -23.86
CA GLN A 103 -8.22 1.66 -23.57
C GLN A 103 -8.77 2.22 -24.88
N THR A 104 -9.92 2.90 -24.83
CA THR A 104 -10.48 3.63 -25.98
C THR A 104 -9.97 5.08 -26.04
N THR A 105 -9.75 5.69 -24.88
CA THR A 105 -9.14 7.01 -24.69
C THR A 105 -8.85 7.18 -23.19
N LEU A 106 -7.91 8.07 -22.86
CA LEU A 106 -7.73 8.52 -21.47
C LEU A 106 -8.41 9.87 -21.18
N ASN A 107 -9.01 10.55 -22.17
CA ASN A 107 -9.72 11.80 -21.91
C ASN A 107 -10.75 11.65 -20.78
N GLN A 108 -10.61 12.43 -19.71
CA GLN A 108 -11.42 12.29 -18.49
C GLN A 108 -12.88 12.72 -18.66
N GLN A 109 -13.21 13.52 -19.68
CA GLN A 109 -14.59 13.85 -20.02
C GLN A 109 -15.28 12.65 -20.68
N ILE A 110 -14.56 11.86 -21.48
CA ILE A 110 -15.13 10.71 -22.20
C ILE A 110 -15.02 9.41 -21.37
N THR A 111 -13.93 9.19 -20.64
CA THR A 111 -13.67 8.00 -19.80
C THR A 111 -13.41 8.37 -18.33
N PRO A 112 -14.35 9.01 -17.61
CA PRO A 112 -14.16 9.36 -16.20
C PRO A 112 -13.95 8.15 -15.28
N PHE A 113 -14.30 6.94 -15.75
CA PHE A 113 -14.07 5.69 -15.05
C PHE A 113 -12.62 5.19 -15.12
N GLU A 114 -11.78 5.72 -16.02
CA GLU A 114 -10.40 5.27 -16.22
C GLU A 114 -9.42 6.12 -15.39
N ALA A 115 -9.03 5.58 -14.24
CA ALA A 115 -8.15 6.25 -13.27
C ALA A 115 -6.75 5.61 -13.15
N ARG A 116 -6.45 4.56 -13.94
CA ARG A 116 -5.24 3.72 -13.76
C ARG A 116 -3.96 4.38 -14.29
N PHE A 117 -4.06 5.29 -15.25
CA PHE A 117 -2.92 5.84 -16.01
C PHE A 117 -2.64 7.33 -15.74
N LYS A 118 -2.61 7.73 -14.46
CA LYS A 118 -2.42 9.13 -14.01
C LYS A 118 -1.22 9.86 -14.64
N TYR A 119 -0.09 9.17 -14.81
CA TYR A 119 1.09 9.77 -15.44
C TYR A 119 0.81 10.16 -16.91
N ALA A 120 0.18 9.27 -17.67
CA ALA A 120 -0.12 9.51 -19.08
C ALA A 120 -1.20 10.59 -19.27
N LEU A 121 -2.19 10.62 -18.37
CA LEU A 121 -3.20 11.68 -18.29
C LEU A 121 -2.58 13.07 -18.14
N ARG A 122 -1.58 13.20 -17.26
CA ARG A 122 -0.91 14.49 -17.00
C ARG A 122 0.08 14.87 -18.09
N LYS A 123 0.74 13.89 -18.71
CA LYS A 123 1.91 14.15 -19.55
C LYS A 123 1.58 14.37 -21.03
N TRP A 124 0.47 13.81 -21.52
CA TRP A 124 0.12 13.82 -22.93
C TRP A 124 -1.20 14.53 -23.16
N ASP A 125 -1.34 15.09 -24.36
CA ASP A 125 -2.55 15.78 -24.76
C ASP A 125 -3.68 14.78 -25.05
N TRP A 126 -4.70 14.84 -24.20
CA TRP A 126 -5.95 14.10 -24.32
C TRP A 126 -7.14 15.02 -24.51
N ASP A 127 -6.95 16.29 -24.89
CA ASP A 127 -8.03 17.26 -25.10
C ASP A 127 -8.16 17.62 -26.58
N SER A 128 -7.06 17.56 -27.35
CA SER A 128 -7.11 17.80 -28.80
C SER A 128 -7.88 16.71 -29.56
N PRO A 129 -8.72 17.07 -30.56
CA PRO A 129 -9.66 16.16 -31.22
C PRO A 129 -9.01 15.12 -32.14
N ALA A 130 -7.80 15.37 -32.62
CA ALA A 130 -7.14 14.44 -33.53
C ALA A 130 -6.82 13.11 -32.81
N PHE A 131 -7.33 12.01 -33.37
CA PHE A 131 -7.11 10.63 -32.90
C PHE A 131 -7.48 10.43 -31.42
N LEU A 132 -8.40 11.23 -30.90
CA LEU A 132 -8.66 11.32 -29.47
C LEU A 132 -9.31 10.05 -28.90
N ASP A 133 -10.29 9.53 -29.62
CA ASP A 133 -11.08 8.37 -29.22
C ASP A 133 -11.03 7.26 -30.25
N ALA A 134 -10.54 6.08 -29.83
CA ALA A 134 -10.42 4.91 -30.68
C ALA A 134 -11.78 4.39 -31.18
N THR A 135 -12.90 4.76 -30.52
CA THR A 135 -14.25 4.37 -30.98
C THR A 135 -14.55 4.90 -32.38
N GLU A 136 -13.99 6.04 -32.78
CA GLU A 136 -14.15 6.65 -34.11
C GLU A 136 -13.59 5.77 -35.24
N ALA A 137 -12.65 4.87 -34.93
CA ALA A 137 -12.06 3.97 -35.91
C ALA A 137 -12.90 2.70 -36.14
N VAL A 138 -13.79 2.35 -35.20
CA VAL A 138 -14.56 1.09 -35.24
C VAL A 138 -15.38 0.96 -36.53
N PRO A 139 -16.17 1.95 -36.97
CA PRO A 139 -16.98 1.80 -38.18
C PRO A 139 -16.15 1.66 -39.47
N LYS A 140 -14.87 2.04 -39.44
CA LYS A 140 -13.96 2.02 -40.60
C LYS A 140 -13.15 0.72 -40.70
N ALA A 141 -13.05 -0.04 -39.62
CA ALA A 141 -12.36 -1.33 -39.62
C ALA A 141 -13.22 -2.40 -40.31
N ALA A 142 -12.60 -3.31 -41.06
CA ALA A 142 -13.30 -4.45 -41.65
C ALA A 142 -13.83 -5.39 -40.56
N ARG A 143 -13.02 -5.63 -39.52
CA ARG A 143 -13.35 -6.45 -38.35
C ARG A 143 -12.52 -6.03 -37.15
N VAL A 144 -13.10 -6.08 -35.96
CA VAL A 144 -12.38 -5.88 -34.69
C VAL A 144 -12.56 -7.11 -33.79
N LEU A 145 -11.46 -7.77 -33.45
CA LEU A 145 -11.40 -8.82 -32.43
C LEU A 145 -10.93 -8.19 -31.11
N LEU A 146 -11.84 -8.10 -30.14
CA LEU A 146 -11.61 -7.43 -28.86
C LEU A 146 -11.47 -8.46 -27.73
N PHE A 147 -10.25 -8.63 -27.22
CA PHE A 147 -9.95 -9.57 -26.14
C PHE A 147 -9.84 -8.83 -24.80
N TYR A 148 -10.66 -9.19 -23.80
CA TYR A 148 -10.62 -8.51 -22.49
C TYR A 148 -11.16 -9.41 -21.37
N ASP A 149 -10.80 -9.10 -20.12
CA ASP A 149 -11.40 -9.74 -18.96
C ASP A 149 -12.59 -8.91 -18.45
N PRO A 150 -13.85 -9.41 -18.54
CA PRO A 150 -15.02 -8.67 -18.08
C PRO A 150 -15.08 -8.47 -16.55
N PHE A 151 -14.20 -9.14 -15.79
CA PHE A 151 -14.09 -8.93 -14.34
C PHE A 151 -13.15 -7.80 -13.94
N VAL A 152 -12.44 -7.18 -14.89
CA VAL A 152 -11.74 -5.91 -14.66
C VAL A 152 -12.71 -4.78 -15.00
N PRO A 153 -13.19 -3.99 -14.02
CA PRO A 153 -14.24 -3.00 -14.26
C PRO A 153 -13.93 -2.01 -15.38
N GLU A 154 -12.70 -1.51 -15.43
CA GLU A 154 -12.24 -0.53 -16.41
C GLU A 154 -12.12 -1.15 -17.81
N ASP A 155 -11.62 -2.38 -17.93
CA ASP A 155 -11.54 -3.07 -19.23
C ASP A 155 -12.94 -3.40 -19.76
N ARG A 156 -13.87 -3.77 -18.87
CA ARG A 156 -15.28 -3.94 -19.23
C ARG A 156 -15.90 -2.63 -19.70
N ALA A 157 -15.64 -1.52 -19.02
CA ALA A 157 -16.18 -0.22 -19.37
C ALA A 157 -15.64 0.28 -20.72
N HIS A 158 -14.35 0.09 -21.02
CA HIS A 158 -13.80 0.35 -22.36
C HIS A 158 -14.40 -0.59 -23.41
N ALA A 159 -14.56 -1.88 -23.11
CA ALA A 159 -15.20 -2.81 -24.04
C ALA A 159 -16.66 -2.41 -24.33
N GLN A 160 -17.41 -1.91 -23.34
CA GLN A 160 -18.79 -1.44 -23.52
C GLN A 160 -18.92 -0.22 -24.42
N ARG A 161 -17.84 0.53 -24.66
CA ARG A 161 -17.81 1.61 -25.63
C ARG A 161 -17.58 1.14 -27.07
N LEU A 162 -17.13 -0.10 -27.25
CA LEU A 162 -16.80 -0.71 -28.54
C LEU A 162 -17.92 -1.65 -29.00
N LEU A 163 -19.17 -1.20 -28.91
CA LEU A 163 -20.34 -1.96 -29.35
C LEU A 163 -20.67 -1.60 -30.80
N HIS A 164 -20.36 -2.50 -31.73
CA HIS A 164 -20.69 -2.35 -33.14
C HIS A 164 -20.76 -3.73 -33.83
N PRO A 165 -21.55 -3.93 -34.90
CA PRO A 165 -21.70 -5.24 -35.55
C PRO A 165 -20.40 -5.89 -36.06
N ASN A 166 -19.38 -5.10 -36.39
CA ASN A 166 -18.07 -5.61 -36.82
C ASN A 166 -17.12 -5.96 -35.64
N VAL A 167 -17.55 -5.80 -34.39
CA VAL A 167 -16.74 -6.08 -33.20
C VAL A 167 -17.12 -7.43 -32.60
N THR A 168 -16.17 -8.36 -32.58
CA THR A 168 -16.29 -9.63 -31.86
C THR A 168 -15.67 -9.51 -30.47
N HIS A 169 -16.51 -9.58 -29.43
CA HIS A 169 -16.06 -9.55 -28.04
C HIS A 169 -15.61 -10.94 -27.56
N VAL A 170 -14.30 -11.10 -27.35
CA VAL A 170 -13.69 -12.32 -26.82
C VAL A 170 -13.40 -12.17 -25.32
N LYS A 171 -14.23 -12.80 -24.50
CA LYS A 171 -14.17 -12.68 -23.02
C LYS A 171 -13.14 -13.63 -22.40
N CYS A 172 -11.97 -13.10 -22.05
CA CYS A 172 -10.90 -13.78 -21.33
C CYS A 172 -11.14 -13.76 -19.81
N ARG A 173 -12.16 -14.49 -19.34
CA ARG A 173 -12.62 -14.45 -17.93
C ARG A 173 -11.51 -14.83 -16.93
N HIS A 174 -11.27 -13.96 -15.94
CA HIS A 174 -10.28 -14.09 -14.87
C HIS A 174 -8.81 -14.02 -15.34
N PHE A 175 -8.57 -13.44 -16.53
CA PHE A 175 -7.22 -13.24 -17.04
C PHE A 175 -6.59 -11.93 -16.54
N GLY A 176 -7.38 -11.04 -15.94
CA GLY A 176 -6.99 -9.69 -15.55
C GLY A 176 -6.62 -8.82 -16.74
N HIS A 177 -6.12 -7.61 -16.46
CA HIS A 177 -5.78 -6.63 -17.50
C HIS A 177 -4.66 -7.10 -18.45
N ARG A 178 -3.74 -7.92 -17.96
CA ARG A 178 -2.65 -8.48 -18.77
C ARG A 178 -3.08 -9.78 -19.46
N ALA A 179 -4.24 -9.78 -20.11
CA ALA A 179 -4.89 -10.99 -20.58
C ALA A 179 -4.00 -11.82 -21.53
N LEU A 180 -3.27 -11.16 -22.42
CA LEU A 180 -2.38 -11.83 -23.38
C LEU A 180 -1.25 -12.64 -22.71
N ARG A 181 -0.78 -12.22 -21.52
CA ARG A 181 0.24 -12.98 -20.77
C ARG A 181 -0.31 -14.32 -20.29
N GLN A 182 -1.60 -14.37 -19.92
CA GLN A 182 -2.25 -15.61 -19.53
C GLN A 182 -2.56 -16.49 -20.74
N VAL A 183 -2.95 -15.90 -21.88
CA VAL A 183 -3.08 -16.63 -23.16
C VAL A 183 -1.75 -17.31 -23.52
N LYS A 184 -0.62 -16.59 -23.39
CA LYS A 184 0.72 -17.16 -23.56
C LYS A 184 0.99 -18.31 -22.60
N ALA A 185 0.62 -18.16 -21.33
CA ALA A 185 0.80 -19.21 -20.32
C ALA A 185 -0.09 -20.44 -20.57
N CYS A 186 -1.19 -20.30 -21.32
CA CYS A 186 -2.00 -21.42 -21.78
C CYS A 186 -1.41 -22.16 -22.99
N GLY A 187 -0.32 -21.67 -23.59
CA GLY A 187 0.33 -22.29 -24.75
C GLY A 187 -0.34 -22.02 -26.11
N VAL A 188 -1.45 -21.29 -26.15
CA VAL A 188 -2.28 -21.12 -27.36
C VAL A 188 -1.99 -19.84 -28.14
N LEU A 189 -0.86 -19.19 -27.85
CA LEU A 189 -0.52 -17.89 -28.46
C LEU A 189 -0.19 -18.01 -29.95
N GLU A 190 0.53 -19.06 -30.35
CA GLU A 190 0.89 -19.31 -31.74
C GLU A 190 -0.36 -19.62 -32.58
N ASP A 191 -1.23 -20.53 -32.09
CA ASP A 191 -2.52 -20.85 -32.72
C ASP A 191 -3.43 -19.63 -32.87
N LEU A 192 -3.46 -18.76 -31.85
CA LEU A 192 -4.26 -17.53 -31.88
C LEU A 192 -3.84 -16.62 -33.04
N PHE A 193 -2.55 -16.29 -33.13
CA PHE A 193 -2.07 -15.40 -34.20
C PHE A 193 -2.06 -16.10 -35.57
N GLY A 194 -1.87 -17.42 -35.61
CA GLY A 194 -2.05 -18.25 -36.80
C GLY A 194 -3.46 -18.14 -37.37
N ALA A 195 -4.48 -18.36 -36.53
CA ALA A 195 -5.88 -18.27 -36.95
C ALA A 195 -6.30 -16.84 -37.32
N ILE A 196 -5.82 -15.82 -36.60
CA ILE A 196 -6.06 -14.41 -36.95
C ILE A 196 -5.45 -14.09 -38.32
N GLY A 197 -4.19 -14.47 -38.52
CA GLY A 197 -3.46 -14.26 -39.77
C GLY A 197 -4.07 -15.01 -40.95
N ALA A 198 -4.53 -16.25 -40.75
CA ALA A 198 -5.22 -17.04 -41.76
C ALA A 198 -6.68 -16.61 -42.02
N GLY A 199 -7.26 -15.76 -41.15
CA GLY A 199 -8.64 -15.31 -41.27
C GLY A 199 -9.67 -16.31 -40.75
N THR A 200 -9.23 -17.39 -40.11
CA THR A 200 -10.04 -18.52 -39.61
C THR A 200 -10.33 -18.45 -38.11
N PHE A 201 -10.07 -17.30 -37.46
CA PHE A 201 -10.28 -17.14 -36.03
C PHE A 201 -11.75 -17.28 -35.64
N GLU A 202 -12.03 -18.23 -34.75
CA GLU A 202 -13.34 -18.47 -34.16
C GLU A 202 -13.32 -18.27 -32.64
N ALA A 203 -14.11 -17.32 -32.14
CA ALA A 203 -14.12 -16.94 -30.73
C ALA A 203 -14.45 -18.13 -29.80
N THR A 204 -15.42 -18.96 -30.20
CA THR A 204 -15.83 -20.14 -29.43
C THR A 204 -14.75 -21.23 -29.42
N ALA A 205 -14.03 -21.42 -30.53
CA ALA A 205 -12.90 -22.35 -30.58
C ALA A 205 -11.74 -21.87 -29.68
N PHE A 206 -11.43 -20.57 -29.72
CA PHE A 206 -10.40 -19.98 -28.87
C PHE A 206 -10.73 -20.10 -27.37
N VAL A 207 -11.97 -19.80 -26.95
CA VAL A 207 -12.35 -19.91 -25.53
C VAL A 207 -12.27 -21.37 -25.02
N ARG A 208 -12.51 -22.36 -25.91
CA ARG A 208 -12.32 -23.79 -25.63
C ARG A 208 -10.85 -24.15 -25.47
N SER A 209 -9.95 -23.63 -26.32
CA SER A 209 -8.51 -23.92 -26.23
C SER A 209 -7.86 -23.39 -24.94
N LEU A 210 -8.45 -22.36 -24.33
CA LEU A 210 -8.03 -21.84 -23.03
C LEU A 210 -8.32 -22.78 -21.83
N SER A 211 -8.68 -24.05 -22.02
CA SER A 211 -9.03 -24.99 -20.93
C SER A 211 -7.91 -25.16 -19.89
N HIS A 212 -6.64 -25.12 -20.34
CA HIS A 212 -5.44 -25.20 -19.51
C HIS A 212 -5.31 -24.05 -18.48
N ARG A 213 -6.07 -22.97 -18.63
CA ARG A 213 -6.10 -21.85 -17.66
C ARG A 213 -6.34 -22.29 -16.22
N ARG A 214 -7.08 -23.40 -16.02
CA ARG A 214 -7.41 -23.93 -14.69
C ARG A 214 -6.17 -24.39 -13.90
N ASN A 215 -5.09 -24.73 -14.59
CA ASN A 215 -3.81 -25.11 -13.98
C ASN A 215 -2.93 -23.89 -13.66
N LEU A 216 -3.27 -22.71 -14.17
CA LEU A 216 -2.50 -21.49 -13.95
C LEU A 216 -2.84 -20.89 -12.58
N ARG A 217 -1.87 -20.84 -11.67
CA ARG A 217 -2.01 -20.22 -10.35
C ARG A 217 -2.53 -18.77 -10.41
N PRO A 218 -2.07 -17.88 -11.32
CA PRO A 218 -2.64 -16.54 -11.46
C PRO A 218 -4.14 -16.54 -11.78
N TRP A 219 -4.58 -17.45 -12.65
CA TRP A 219 -5.99 -17.61 -13.02
C TRP A 219 -6.83 -18.12 -11.83
N ARG A 220 -6.36 -19.16 -11.12
CA ARG A 220 -7.03 -19.69 -9.92
C ARG A 220 -7.24 -18.61 -8.86
N LYS A 221 -6.21 -17.80 -8.62
CA LYS A 221 -6.27 -16.66 -7.69
C LYS A 221 -7.28 -15.61 -8.13
N ALA A 222 -7.31 -15.26 -9.41
CA ALA A 222 -8.26 -14.28 -9.95
C ALA A 222 -9.70 -14.80 -9.93
N LEU A 223 -9.92 -16.08 -10.28
CA LEU A 223 -11.22 -16.74 -10.14
C LEU A 223 -11.74 -16.63 -8.71
N LEU A 224 -10.96 -17.10 -7.75
CA LEU A 224 -11.37 -17.13 -6.35
C LEU A 224 -11.65 -15.71 -5.83
N SER A 225 -10.78 -14.75 -6.13
CA SER A 225 -10.98 -13.34 -5.78
C SER A 225 -12.31 -12.79 -6.34
N ASN A 226 -12.60 -13.05 -7.62
CA ASN A 226 -13.78 -12.51 -8.28
C ASN A 226 -15.07 -13.17 -7.77
N VAL A 227 -15.06 -14.49 -7.57
CA VAL A 227 -16.21 -15.23 -7.04
C VAL A 227 -16.50 -14.82 -5.59
N THR A 228 -15.47 -14.62 -4.76
CA THR A 228 -15.66 -14.09 -3.39
C THR A 228 -16.15 -12.63 -3.39
N ALA A 229 -15.70 -11.79 -4.32
CA ALA A 229 -16.15 -10.40 -4.42
C ALA A 229 -17.60 -10.27 -4.91
N ALA A 230 -18.05 -11.16 -5.79
CA ALA A 230 -19.40 -11.17 -6.35
C ALA A 230 -20.51 -11.63 -5.36
N ARG A 231 -20.18 -11.87 -4.08
CA ARG A 231 -21.11 -12.33 -3.03
C ARG A 231 -21.89 -13.59 -3.42
N HIS A 232 -21.26 -14.52 -4.13
CA HIS A 232 -21.78 -15.87 -4.37
C HIS A 232 -21.11 -16.86 -3.41
N PRO A 233 -21.50 -16.92 -2.11
CA PRO A 233 -20.77 -17.66 -1.08
C PRO A 233 -20.70 -19.15 -1.40
N GLN A 234 -21.76 -19.75 -1.94
CA GLN A 234 -21.76 -21.16 -2.31
C GLN A 234 -20.77 -21.47 -3.44
N LEU A 235 -20.74 -20.64 -4.49
CA LEU A 235 -19.77 -20.81 -5.57
C LEU A 235 -18.33 -20.60 -5.08
N ALA A 236 -18.13 -19.67 -4.13
CA ALA A 236 -16.83 -19.41 -3.53
C ALA A 236 -16.34 -20.58 -2.67
N LYS A 237 -17.22 -21.24 -1.90
CA LYS A 237 -16.92 -22.46 -1.15
C LYS A 237 -16.53 -23.61 -2.07
N VAL A 238 -17.35 -23.89 -3.09
CA VAL A 238 -17.06 -24.93 -4.09
C VAL A 238 -15.74 -24.65 -4.83
N ALA A 239 -15.47 -23.38 -5.18
CA ALA A 239 -14.21 -23.00 -5.78
C ALA A 239 -13.04 -23.21 -4.81
N LEU A 240 -13.17 -22.79 -3.55
CA LEU A 240 -12.14 -22.97 -2.53
C LEU A 240 -11.80 -24.44 -2.31
N GLU A 241 -12.80 -25.30 -2.11
CA GLU A 241 -12.62 -26.75 -1.91
C GLU A 241 -11.88 -27.40 -3.10
N ARG A 242 -12.35 -27.13 -4.33
CA ARG A 242 -11.71 -27.66 -5.54
C ARG A 242 -10.28 -27.15 -5.71
N LEU A 243 -10.02 -25.88 -5.42
CA LEU A 243 -8.69 -25.32 -5.55
C LEU A 243 -7.74 -25.80 -4.46
N GLN A 244 -8.24 -26.08 -3.26
CA GLN A 244 -7.46 -26.64 -2.16
C GLN A 244 -7.05 -28.08 -2.41
N ALA A 245 -7.91 -28.88 -3.04
CA ALA A 245 -7.52 -30.21 -3.52
C ALA A 245 -6.39 -30.17 -4.56
N LEU A 246 -6.30 -29.09 -5.36
CA LEU A 246 -5.32 -28.92 -6.43
C LEU A 246 -4.01 -28.23 -6.01
N ASP A 247 -3.98 -27.54 -4.87
CA ASP A 247 -2.85 -26.72 -4.40
C ASP A 247 -2.94 -26.50 -2.87
N PRO A 248 -2.79 -27.56 -2.05
CA PRO A 248 -3.09 -27.50 -0.61
C PRO A 248 -2.32 -26.42 0.16
N ASP A 249 -1.08 -26.13 -0.26
CA ASP A 249 -0.16 -25.20 0.41
C ASP A 249 -0.30 -23.74 -0.06
N ALA A 250 -1.26 -23.45 -0.95
CA ALA A 250 -1.43 -22.13 -1.49
C ALA A 250 -1.95 -21.12 -0.46
N VAL A 251 -1.07 -20.23 0.00
CA VAL A 251 -1.36 -19.09 0.90
C VAL A 251 -2.57 -18.22 0.48
N TYR A 252 -2.91 -18.17 -0.81
CA TYR A 252 -4.09 -17.39 -1.26
C TYR A 252 -5.42 -18.09 -0.97
N LEU A 253 -5.43 -19.41 -0.80
CA LEU A 253 -6.61 -20.20 -0.42
C LEU A 253 -6.95 -19.96 1.05
N GLU A 254 -5.95 -19.89 1.92
CA GLU A 254 -6.15 -19.58 3.35
C GLU A 254 -6.84 -18.22 3.53
N LYS A 255 -6.42 -17.20 2.79
CA LYS A 255 -7.07 -15.88 2.80
C LYS A 255 -8.53 -15.93 2.35
N ALA A 256 -8.83 -16.76 1.35
CA ALA A 256 -10.19 -16.93 0.84
C ALA A 256 -11.06 -17.74 1.81
N ARG A 257 -10.50 -18.78 2.46
CA ARG A 257 -11.13 -19.54 3.54
C ARG A 257 -11.51 -18.64 4.70
N THR A 258 -10.55 -17.89 5.24
CA THR A 258 -10.80 -16.90 6.30
C THR A 258 -11.87 -15.88 5.87
N ARG A 259 -11.92 -15.48 4.60
CA ARG A 259 -12.94 -14.54 4.09
C ARG A 259 -14.33 -15.17 3.96
N LEU A 260 -14.41 -16.46 3.64
CA LEU A 260 -15.68 -17.21 3.57
C LEU A 260 -16.20 -17.60 4.95
N GLU A 261 -15.32 -18.03 5.86
CA GLU A 261 -15.65 -18.23 7.28
C GLU A 261 -16.20 -16.94 7.91
N LYS A 262 -15.66 -15.78 7.50
CA LYS A 262 -16.19 -14.45 7.89
C LYS A 262 -17.56 -14.14 7.30
N LEU A 263 -17.90 -14.65 6.11
CA LEU A 263 -19.21 -14.48 5.48
C LEU A 263 -20.28 -15.40 6.10
N ASP A 264 -19.88 -16.61 6.52
CA ASP A 264 -20.77 -17.57 7.18
C ASP A 264 -21.02 -17.25 8.67
N ASN A 265 -20.10 -16.52 9.31
CA ASN A 265 -20.21 -16.13 10.71
C ASN A 265 -20.19 -14.59 10.88
N PRO A 266 -21.30 -13.90 10.54
CA PRO A 266 -21.38 -12.43 10.61
C PRO A 266 -21.18 -11.87 12.03
N ARG A 267 -21.28 -12.70 13.08
CA ARG A 267 -20.92 -12.31 14.46
C ARG A 267 -19.42 -12.04 14.65
N ALA A 268 -18.55 -12.63 13.82
CA ALA A 268 -17.12 -12.34 13.84
C ALA A 268 -16.79 -10.93 13.32
N GLU A 269 -17.63 -10.35 12.47
CA GLU A 269 -17.51 -8.94 12.03
C GLU A 269 -17.93 -7.95 13.12
N GLN A 270 -18.95 -8.29 13.93
CA GLN A 270 -19.38 -7.44 15.05
C GLN A 270 -18.30 -7.23 16.12
N HIS A 271 -17.40 -8.19 16.33
CA HIS A 271 -16.26 -8.01 17.24
C HIS A 271 -15.08 -7.22 16.65
N GLN A 272 -15.06 -6.98 15.33
CA GLN A 272 -13.98 -6.24 14.67
C GLN A 272 -14.41 -4.83 14.23
N LYS A 273 -15.71 -4.60 14.07
CA LYS A 273 -16.39 -3.30 13.96
C LYS A 273 -17.15 -2.92 15.24
N ALA A 274 -16.77 -3.45 16.40
CA ALA A 274 -17.25 -2.88 17.64
C ALA A 274 -16.80 -1.41 17.65
N ARG A 275 -17.77 -0.48 17.64
CA ARG A 275 -17.49 0.89 18.07
C ARG A 275 -16.75 0.77 19.40
N LEU A 276 -15.63 1.46 19.52
CA LEU A 276 -14.95 1.56 20.81
C LEU A 276 -15.94 2.28 21.73
N ASN A 277 -16.50 1.56 22.69
CA ASN A 277 -17.60 2.01 23.53
C ASN A 277 -17.12 2.34 24.95
N GLY A 278 -15.81 2.38 25.19
CA GLY A 278 -15.23 2.70 26.49
C GLY A 278 -15.52 1.60 27.52
N ARG A 279 -15.55 0.32 27.12
CA ARG A 279 -15.88 -0.76 28.05
C ARG A 279 -14.72 -1.08 29.01
N ILE A 280 -15.03 -1.12 30.29
CA ILE A 280 -14.15 -1.58 31.37
C ILE A 280 -14.78 -2.83 31.99
N THR A 281 -14.00 -3.91 32.11
CA THR A 281 -14.42 -5.11 32.85
C THR A 281 -13.72 -5.11 34.20
N THR A 282 -14.49 -5.12 35.29
CA THR A 282 -13.97 -5.14 36.66
C THR A 282 -14.19 -6.52 37.25
N GLU A 283 -13.12 -7.14 37.73
CA GLU A 283 -13.14 -8.54 38.14
C GLU A 283 -12.35 -8.72 39.43
N SER A 284 -12.97 -9.37 40.40
CA SER A 284 -12.29 -9.74 41.64
C SER A 284 -11.51 -11.05 41.44
N ARG A 285 -10.31 -11.11 42.03
CA ARG A 285 -9.44 -12.31 42.00
C ARG A 285 -9.04 -12.76 40.59
N ALA A 286 -8.94 -11.82 39.64
CA ALA A 286 -8.42 -12.11 38.31
C ALA A 286 -6.90 -12.37 38.36
N ILE A 287 -6.39 -13.23 37.48
CA ILE A 287 -4.96 -13.55 37.40
C ILE A 287 -4.35 -12.87 36.18
N VAL A 288 -3.39 -11.97 36.42
CA VAL A 288 -2.58 -11.34 35.38
C VAL A 288 -1.41 -12.26 35.05
N VAL A 289 -1.31 -12.66 33.78
CA VAL A 289 -0.37 -13.69 33.33
C VAL A 289 0.60 -13.10 32.29
N PRO A 290 1.90 -12.98 32.61
CA PRO A 290 2.92 -12.57 31.65
C PRO A 290 3.29 -13.72 30.70
N GLU A 291 4.00 -13.39 29.63
CA GLU A 291 4.58 -14.40 28.76
C GLU A 291 5.65 -15.21 29.50
N ARG A 292 5.58 -16.54 29.35
CA ARG A 292 6.45 -17.50 30.01
C ARG A 292 7.07 -18.47 29.00
N PRO A 293 8.27 -19.00 29.24
CA PRO A 293 8.96 -19.87 28.27
C PRO A 293 8.24 -21.20 27.97
N HIS A 294 7.49 -21.73 28.93
CA HIS A 294 6.82 -23.04 28.83
C HIS A 294 5.40 -22.98 28.25
N ASP A 295 4.87 -21.78 28.01
CA ASP A 295 3.56 -21.59 27.38
C ASP A 295 3.74 -21.32 25.86
N THR A 296 2.62 -21.24 25.13
CA THR A 296 2.59 -20.79 23.75
C THR A 296 3.30 -19.44 23.61
N ALA A 297 4.19 -19.31 22.61
CA ALA A 297 4.95 -18.09 22.41
C ALA A 297 4.04 -16.84 22.31
N LEU A 298 4.39 -15.79 23.07
CA LEU A 298 3.61 -14.54 23.23
C LEU A 298 2.29 -14.67 24.01
N ALA A 299 1.93 -15.84 24.54
CA ALA A 299 0.72 -16.03 25.31
C ALA A 299 0.77 -15.22 26.60
N SER A 300 -0.23 -14.36 26.79
CA SER A 300 -0.24 -13.37 27.87
C SER A 300 -1.59 -12.64 27.94
N GLY A 301 -1.92 -12.14 29.13
CA GLY A 301 -3.14 -11.37 29.36
C GLY A 301 -3.71 -11.63 30.75
N VAL A 302 -5.04 -11.67 30.85
CA VAL A 302 -5.76 -11.84 32.11
C VAL A 302 -6.67 -13.05 32.02
N LEU A 303 -6.66 -13.88 33.06
CA LEU A 303 -7.64 -14.92 33.31
C LEU A 303 -8.60 -14.43 34.41
N LEU A 304 -9.90 -14.58 34.18
CA LEU A 304 -10.96 -14.26 35.13
C LEU A 304 -10.98 -15.26 36.30
N ALA A 305 -11.75 -14.96 37.34
CA ALA A 305 -12.07 -15.95 38.37
C ALA A 305 -12.62 -17.22 37.70
N GLY A 306 -12.04 -18.38 38.02
CA GLY A 306 -12.35 -19.65 37.36
C GLY A 306 -11.51 -19.98 36.12
N GLY A 307 -10.49 -19.18 35.78
CA GLY A 307 -9.48 -19.53 34.78
C GLY A 307 -9.84 -19.20 33.32
N ARG A 308 -11.02 -18.62 33.06
CA ARG A 308 -11.46 -18.23 31.71
C ARG A 308 -10.70 -17.00 31.20
N TYR A 309 -10.20 -17.01 29.97
CA TYR A 309 -9.50 -15.87 29.39
C TYR A 309 -10.39 -14.64 29.20
N CYS A 310 -9.92 -13.48 29.69
CA CYS A 310 -10.55 -12.19 29.45
C CYS A 310 -10.10 -11.61 28.10
N ALA A 311 -10.97 -11.69 27.09
CA ALA A 311 -10.66 -11.22 25.74
C ALA A 311 -10.28 -9.72 25.65
N GLN A 312 -10.73 -8.88 26.59
CA GLN A 312 -10.36 -7.45 26.65
C GLN A 312 -8.90 -7.22 27.01
N SER A 313 -8.26 -8.14 27.73
CA SER A 313 -6.84 -8.06 28.09
C SER A 313 -5.89 -8.28 26.90
N ARG A 314 -6.43 -8.72 25.74
CA ARG A 314 -5.66 -9.00 24.53
C ARG A 314 -4.82 -7.80 24.08
N THR A 315 -3.57 -8.06 23.71
CA THR A 315 -2.68 -7.04 23.13
C THR A 315 -2.41 -7.35 21.67
N TRP A 316 -2.35 -6.32 20.83
CA TRP A 316 -2.05 -6.45 19.41
C TRP A 316 -0.54 -6.35 19.17
N ILE A 317 0.02 -7.30 18.41
CA ILE A 317 1.44 -7.33 18.04
C ILE A 317 1.67 -6.60 16.71
N ARG A 318 0.70 -6.71 15.78
CA ARG A 318 0.59 -6.01 14.48
C ARG A 318 -0.87 -6.03 14.04
N ALA A 319 -1.27 -5.25 13.05
CA ALA A 319 -2.67 -5.12 12.61
C ALA A 319 -3.50 -6.41 12.43
N THR A 320 -2.88 -7.58 12.20
CA THR A 320 -3.56 -8.88 12.05
C THR A 320 -3.12 -9.97 13.04
N LYS A 321 -2.27 -9.65 14.02
CA LYS A 321 -1.77 -10.63 15.00
C LYS A 321 -1.87 -10.05 16.41
N PHE A 322 -2.39 -10.84 17.34
CA PHE A 322 -2.54 -10.50 18.75
C PHE A 322 -1.93 -11.60 19.63
N THR A 323 -1.76 -11.30 20.92
CA THR A 323 -1.28 -12.26 21.91
C THR A 323 -2.29 -13.41 22.07
N PRO A 324 -1.84 -14.68 22.01
CA PRO A 324 -2.71 -15.80 22.31
C PRO A 324 -3.16 -15.79 23.79
N PRO A 325 -4.29 -16.42 24.13
CA PRO A 325 -4.68 -16.65 25.51
C PRO A 325 -3.61 -17.47 26.26
N PRO A 326 -3.20 -17.06 27.47
CA PRO A 326 -2.33 -17.88 28.31
C PRO A 326 -3.08 -19.03 28.96
N THR A 327 -2.37 -20.10 29.29
CA THR A 327 -2.87 -21.18 30.15
C THR A 327 -2.10 -21.20 31.47
N LEU A 328 -2.72 -21.69 32.54
CA LEU A 328 -2.03 -21.95 33.81
C LEU A 328 -2.03 -23.45 34.08
N SER A 329 -0.87 -24.01 34.46
CA SER A 329 -0.84 -25.36 35.03
C SER A 329 -1.10 -25.30 36.55
N ASN A 330 -1.58 -26.40 37.13
CA ASN A 330 -1.88 -26.48 38.56
C ASN A 330 -0.65 -26.34 39.46
N GLU A 331 0.55 -26.49 38.91
CA GLU A 331 1.82 -26.43 39.63
C GLU A 331 2.47 -25.04 39.59
N GLU A 332 1.91 -24.10 38.83
CA GLU A 332 2.47 -22.75 38.75
C GLU A 332 2.21 -21.94 40.03
N LEU A 333 3.29 -21.39 40.58
CA LEU A 333 3.21 -20.43 41.68
C LEU A 333 2.52 -19.14 41.19
N ILE A 334 1.42 -18.79 41.88
CA ILE A 334 0.64 -17.58 41.63
C ILE A 334 0.86 -16.63 42.82
N ASP A 335 1.45 -15.47 42.54
CA ASP A 335 1.62 -14.41 43.55
C ASP A 335 0.27 -13.75 43.84
N THR A 336 0.13 -13.08 44.97
CA THR A 336 -1.06 -12.28 45.30
C THR A 336 -0.74 -10.79 45.34
N LEU A 337 -1.69 -9.98 44.90
CA LEU A 337 -1.63 -8.53 44.95
C LEU A 337 -2.96 -7.99 45.47
N ALA A 338 -2.94 -7.46 46.70
CA ALA A 338 -4.10 -6.81 47.32
C ALA A 338 -4.30 -5.39 46.80
N GLY A 339 -5.56 -4.93 46.84
CA GLY A 339 -5.97 -3.60 46.38
C GLY A 339 -6.71 -3.59 45.03
N ASN A 340 -6.92 -2.37 44.54
CA ASN A 340 -7.62 -2.07 43.32
C ASN A 340 -6.66 -1.60 42.20
N HIS A 341 -6.64 -2.30 41.07
CA HIS A 341 -5.61 -2.08 40.05
C HIS A 341 -6.14 -1.97 38.64
N LEU A 342 -5.39 -1.27 37.77
CA LEU A 342 -5.72 -1.11 36.37
C LEU A 342 -4.78 -1.93 35.47
N PHE A 343 -5.31 -2.78 34.60
CA PHE A 343 -4.53 -3.49 33.59
C PHE A 343 -4.25 -2.61 32.37
N ALA A 344 -2.98 -2.34 32.06
CA ALA A 344 -2.57 -1.49 30.94
C ALA A 344 -2.02 -2.25 29.72
N GLY A 345 -1.87 -3.57 29.79
CA GLY A 345 -1.32 -4.37 28.68
C GLY A 345 0.19 -4.47 28.73
N HIS A 346 0.88 -4.37 27.59
CA HIS A 346 2.34 -4.53 27.53
C HIS A 346 3.08 -3.21 27.63
N LEU A 347 4.15 -3.17 28.44
CA LEU A 347 5.09 -2.05 28.44
C LEU A 347 6.11 -2.22 27.32
N ARG A 348 6.06 -1.32 26.32
CA ARG A 348 6.93 -1.35 25.14
C ARG A 348 8.08 -0.37 25.35
N GLY A 349 9.32 -0.83 25.17
CA GLY A 349 10.50 0.04 25.29
C GLY A 349 10.80 0.91 24.06
N HIS A 350 10.13 0.69 22.93
CA HIS A 350 10.26 1.53 21.75
C HIS A 350 9.24 2.67 21.83
N PHE A 351 9.68 3.92 21.79
CA PHE A 351 8.84 5.10 22.02
C PHE A 351 7.53 5.13 21.21
N GLY A 352 7.58 4.92 19.89
CA GLY A 352 6.35 4.85 19.09
C GLY A 352 5.38 3.74 19.51
N HIS A 353 5.89 2.57 19.89
CA HIS A 353 5.04 1.46 20.37
C HIS A 353 4.54 1.71 21.79
N PHE A 354 5.29 2.45 22.60
CA PHE A 354 4.83 2.89 23.90
C PHE A 354 3.61 3.82 23.74
N LEU A 355 3.72 4.86 22.89
CA LEU A 355 2.62 5.78 22.62
C LEU A 355 1.38 5.04 22.12
N VAL A 356 1.51 4.22 21.08
CA VAL A 356 0.34 3.64 20.40
C VAL A 356 -0.19 2.35 21.04
N GLU A 357 0.58 1.68 21.92
CA GLU A 357 0.16 0.41 22.53
C GLU A 357 0.17 0.42 24.06
N SER A 358 1.20 0.98 24.71
CA SER A 358 1.31 0.96 26.16
C SER A 358 0.40 1.98 26.84
N THR A 359 0.15 3.13 26.21
CA THR A 359 -0.76 4.13 26.80
C THR A 359 -2.24 3.84 26.52
N ALA A 360 -2.54 2.89 25.63
CA ALA A 360 -3.86 2.69 25.02
C ALA A 360 -5.00 2.39 25.99
N ARG A 361 -4.72 2.04 27.25
CA ARG A 361 -5.71 1.74 28.29
C ARG A 361 -5.75 2.76 29.43
N LEU A 362 -4.84 3.74 29.43
CA LEU A 362 -4.73 4.71 30.53
C LEU A 362 -5.94 5.65 30.60
N TRP A 363 -6.73 5.76 29.53
CA TRP A 363 -7.99 6.53 29.52
C TRP A 363 -8.94 6.12 30.65
N ALA A 364 -8.89 4.85 31.05
CA ALA A 364 -9.75 4.30 32.10
C ALA A 364 -9.42 4.81 33.51
N LEU A 365 -8.25 5.42 33.72
CA LEU A 365 -7.91 6.03 35.02
C LEU A 365 -8.91 7.11 35.45
N ALA A 366 -9.54 7.80 34.48
CA ALA A 366 -10.55 8.81 34.75
C ALA A 366 -11.98 8.25 34.78
N ALA A 367 -12.18 6.99 34.36
CA ALA A 367 -13.50 6.39 34.17
C ALA A 367 -13.82 5.27 35.18
N VAL A 368 -12.82 4.75 35.88
CA VAL A 368 -13.01 3.81 36.99
C VAL A 368 -13.54 4.54 38.21
N GLU A 369 -14.58 3.98 38.84
CA GLU A 369 -15.08 4.44 40.13
C GLU A 369 -14.19 3.93 41.26
N GLY A 370 -13.85 4.81 42.21
CA GLY A 370 -12.98 4.51 43.35
C GLY A 370 -11.49 4.79 43.09
N GLU A 371 -10.68 4.65 44.13
CA GLU A 371 -9.23 4.85 44.04
C GLU A 371 -8.56 3.63 43.38
N ILE A 372 -7.56 3.90 42.53
CA ILE A 372 -6.71 2.87 41.92
C ILE A 372 -5.36 2.90 42.64
N ASP A 373 -4.93 1.77 43.17
CA ASP A 373 -3.66 1.63 43.88
C ASP A 373 -2.45 1.51 42.95
N SER A 374 -2.62 0.93 41.75
CA SER A 374 -1.54 0.90 40.76
C SER A 374 -1.98 0.53 39.34
N VAL A 375 -1.16 0.92 38.36
CA VAL A 375 -1.28 0.46 36.96
C VAL A 375 -0.35 -0.73 36.71
N LEU A 376 -0.89 -1.81 36.15
CA LEU A 376 -0.17 -3.06 35.91
C LEU A 376 0.19 -3.22 34.42
N TYR A 377 1.46 -3.48 34.16
CA TYR A 377 1.97 -3.81 32.83
C TYR A 377 2.61 -5.20 32.78
N LEU A 378 2.50 -5.84 31.62
CA LEU A 378 3.22 -7.04 31.26
C LEU A 378 4.54 -6.71 30.55
N PRO A 379 5.62 -7.47 30.81
CA PRO A 379 6.87 -7.35 30.06
C PRO A 379 6.70 -7.90 28.64
N TYR A 380 7.03 -7.11 27.62
CA TYR A 380 6.99 -7.59 26.24
C TYR A 380 8.02 -8.70 25.98
N ARG A 381 7.57 -9.86 25.46
CA ARG A 381 8.42 -11.05 25.25
C ARG A 381 8.99 -11.66 26.54
N GLY A 382 8.29 -11.50 27.66
CA GLY A 382 8.77 -11.92 28.99
C GLY A 382 10.02 -11.16 29.47
N LYS A 383 10.45 -10.09 28.78
CA LYS A 383 11.73 -9.41 29.06
C LYS A 383 11.63 -8.41 30.20
N VAL A 384 11.49 -8.89 31.43
CA VAL A 384 11.34 -8.09 32.67
C VAL A 384 12.38 -6.97 32.78
N ARG A 385 13.68 -7.29 32.68
CA ARG A 385 14.76 -6.28 32.78
C ARG A 385 14.61 -5.16 31.74
N LYS A 386 14.15 -5.48 30.53
CA LYS A 386 13.90 -4.47 29.49
C LYS A 386 12.68 -3.62 29.80
N ALA A 387 11.63 -4.21 30.36
CA ALA A 387 10.45 -3.48 30.82
C ALA A 387 10.80 -2.51 31.96
N ARG A 388 11.57 -2.93 32.97
CA ARG A 388 12.04 -2.04 34.06
C ARG A 388 12.86 -0.86 33.53
N ARG A 389 13.78 -1.11 32.59
CA ARG A 389 14.55 -0.05 31.92
C ARG A 389 13.65 0.89 31.11
N ALA A 390 12.66 0.35 30.41
CA ALA A 390 11.68 1.14 29.66
C ALA A 390 10.86 2.04 30.60
N LEU A 391 10.39 1.49 31.73
CA LEU A 391 9.65 2.25 32.73
C LEU A 391 10.45 3.46 33.22
N LYS A 392 11.73 3.26 33.59
CA LYS A 392 12.62 4.36 33.99
C LYS A 392 12.82 5.40 32.89
N ALA A 393 13.01 4.95 31.65
CA ALA A 393 13.23 5.86 30.52
C ALA A 393 11.97 6.65 30.11
N LEU A 394 10.78 6.13 30.44
CA LEU A 394 9.49 6.70 30.05
C LEU A 394 8.76 7.36 31.23
N SER A 395 9.39 7.42 32.42
CA SER A 395 8.81 8.10 33.58
C SER A 395 8.42 9.55 33.29
N PRO A 396 9.20 10.37 32.54
CA PRO A 396 8.79 11.74 32.23
C PRO A 396 7.45 11.81 31.51
N PHE A 397 7.07 10.79 30.72
CA PHE A 397 5.76 10.75 30.08
C PHE A 397 4.63 10.55 31.09
N PHE A 398 4.82 9.66 32.07
CA PHE A 398 3.84 9.46 33.14
C PHE A 398 3.73 10.69 34.05
N ASP A 399 4.86 11.36 34.30
CA ASP A 399 4.91 12.62 35.04
C ASP A 399 4.12 13.72 34.29
N GLN A 400 4.33 13.87 32.98
CA GLN A 400 3.58 14.80 32.14
C GLN A 400 2.09 14.45 31.99
N LEU A 401 1.72 13.18 32.21
CA LEU A 401 0.33 12.73 32.28
C LEU A 401 -0.30 13.01 33.65
N GLU A 402 0.50 13.43 34.63
CA GLU A 402 0.12 13.59 36.04
C GLU A 402 -0.40 12.27 36.64
N LEU A 403 0.28 11.16 36.33
CA LEU A 403 -0.07 9.84 36.87
C LEU A 403 0.34 9.76 38.35
N SER A 404 -0.63 9.78 39.25
CA SER A 404 -0.40 9.78 40.71
C SER A 404 -0.21 8.39 41.34
N VAL A 405 -0.42 7.34 40.56
CA VAL A 405 -0.43 5.95 41.05
C VAL A 405 0.82 5.20 40.57
N PRO A 406 1.39 4.30 41.36
CA PRO A 406 2.57 3.54 40.96
C PRO A 406 2.30 2.67 39.74
N VAL A 407 3.33 2.51 38.91
CA VAL A 407 3.33 1.61 37.75
C VAL A 407 4.11 0.33 38.10
N LYS A 408 3.44 -0.82 38.07
CA LYS A 408 4.01 -2.13 38.41
C LYS A 408 4.19 -3.00 37.17
N ILE A 409 5.28 -3.74 37.11
CA ILE A 409 5.54 -4.76 36.08
C ILE A 409 5.23 -6.11 36.70
N ILE A 410 4.34 -6.88 36.07
CA ILE A 410 3.95 -8.21 36.52
C ILE A 410 4.90 -9.24 35.91
N GLU A 411 5.69 -9.90 36.76
CA GLU A 411 6.81 -10.77 36.36
C GLU A 411 6.44 -12.25 36.39
N ARG A 412 5.43 -12.60 37.18
CA ARG A 412 4.90 -13.96 37.36
C ARG A 412 3.37 -13.90 37.31
N PRO A 413 2.66 -15.02 37.13
CA PRO A 413 1.23 -15.06 37.33
C PRO A 413 0.87 -14.44 38.69
N THR A 414 0.00 -13.44 38.70
CA THR A 414 -0.37 -12.72 39.92
C THR A 414 -1.89 -12.61 40.00
N GLN A 415 -2.48 -13.18 41.05
CA GLN A 415 -3.88 -13.00 41.39
C GLN A 415 -4.06 -11.63 42.06
N VAL A 416 -4.92 -10.81 41.48
CA VAL A 416 -5.18 -9.44 41.89
C VAL A 416 -6.53 -9.37 42.58
N GLU A 417 -6.62 -8.71 43.75
CA GLU A 417 -7.86 -8.60 44.52
C GLU A 417 -9.00 -7.99 43.70
N THR A 418 -8.80 -6.78 43.15
CA THR A 418 -9.71 -6.17 42.16
C THR A 418 -8.92 -5.66 40.96
N LEU A 419 -9.31 -6.08 39.75
CA LEU A 419 -8.65 -5.66 38.51
C LEU A 419 -9.66 -5.05 37.53
N HIS A 420 -9.39 -3.82 37.12
CA HIS A 420 -10.05 -3.16 36.00
C HIS A 420 -9.32 -3.46 34.70
N ILE A 421 -10.06 -3.94 33.70
CA ILE A 421 -9.55 -4.42 32.41
C ILE A 421 -10.21 -3.62 31.29
N PRO A 422 -9.65 -2.45 30.93
CA PRO A 422 -10.20 -1.61 29.86
C PRO A 422 -9.98 -2.24 28.49
N GLU A 423 -10.91 -1.95 27.58
CA GLU A 423 -10.63 -2.13 26.17
C GLU A 423 -9.54 -1.17 25.66
N LEU A 424 -8.96 -1.48 24.51
CA LEU A 424 -7.97 -0.62 23.86
C LEU A 424 -8.64 0.65 23.34
N GLY A 425 -8.36 1.78 23.99
CA GLY A 425 -8.79 3.10 23.53
C GLY A 425 -7.95 3.65 22.38
N PHE A 426 -6.82 3.04 22.03
CA PHE A 426 -5.94 3.47 20.93
C PHE A 426 -5.11 2.30 20.38
N GLY A 427 -4.53 2.48 19.18
CA GLY A 427 -3.56 1.54 18.59
C GLY A 427 -3.93 1.07 17.19
N TRP A 428 -3.54 -0.17 16.83
CA TRP A 428 -3.60 -0.66 15.45
C TRP A 428 -4.97 -0.59 14.74
N GLY A 429 -4.94 -0.24 13.45
CA GLY A 429 -6.10 -0.26 12.54
C GLY A 429 -7.03 0.93 12.76
N GLU A 430 -8.34 0.66 12.84
CA GLU A 430 -9.33 1.72 13.13
C GLU A 430 -9.11 2.41 14.48
N ARG A 431 -8.38 1.77 15.42
CA ARG A 431 -8.10 2.34 16.74
C ARG A 431 -7.11 3.50 16.71
N TYR A 432 -6.47 3.79 15.58
CA TYR A 432 -5.66 5.00 15.44
C TYR A 432 -6.51 6.28 15.49
N ALA A 433 -7.84 6.19 15.36
CA ALA A 433 -8.72 7.32 15.66
C ALA A 433 -8.80 7.65 17.16
N GLY A 434 -8.50 6.67 18.02
CA GLY A 434 -8.70 6.76 19.46
C GLY A 434 -10.18 6.71 19.88
N THR A 435 -10.47 6.34 21.12
CA THR A 435 -11.76 6.64 21.77
C THR A 435 -11.85 8.13 22.12
N PRO A 436 -13.06 8.68 22.26
CA PRO A 436 -13.25 10.01 22.84
C PRO A 436 -12.49 10.19 24.16
N ASP A 437 -12.58 9.22 25.08
CA ASP A 437 -11.91 9.30 26.39
C ASP A 437 -10.39 9.26 26.27
N TYR A 438 -9.84 8.46 25.35
CA TYR A 438 -8.40 8.43 25.11
C TYR A 438 -7.91 9.76 24.52
N ARG A 439 -8.65 10.32 23.55
CA ARG A 439 -8.34 11.66 23.01
C ARG A 439 -8.41 12.73 24.09
N HIS A 440 -9.45 12.69 24.93
CA HIS A 440 -9.62 13.60 26.05
C HIS A 440 -8.43 13.52 27.01
N LEU A 441 -8.03 12.31 27.42
CA LEU A 441 -6.85 12.09 28.27
C LEU A 441 -5.59 12.70 27.63
N MET A 442 -5.30 12.35 26.38
CA MET A 442 -4.07 12.79 25.72
C MET A 442 -4.05 14.30 25.43
N ARG A 443 -5.19 14.92 25.08
CA ARG A 443 -5.24 16.36 24.76
C ARG A 443 -5.33 17.26 26.01
N ASN A 444 -5.97 16.80 27.08
CA ASN A 444 -6.29 17.66 28.22
C ASN A 444 -5.42 17.41 29.46
N ARG A 445 -4.81 16.23 29.61
CA ARG A 445 -3.94 15.91 30.75
C ARG A 445 -2.47 15.92 30.38
N LEU A 446 -2.10 15.20 29.32
CA LEU A 446 -0.70 15.08 28.92
C LEU A 446 -0.13 16.46 28.56
N GLY A 447 0.96 16.85 29.22
CA GLY A 447 1.64 18.12 28.94
C GLY A 447 0.77 19.36 29.21
N ARG A 448 -0.27 19.25 30.03
CA ARG A 448 -1.21 20.36 30.35
C ARG A 448 -0.48 21.61 30.83
N ARG A 449 0.59 21.44 31.61
CA ARG A 449 1.39 22.52 32.20
C ARG A 449 2.42 23.13 31.23
N VAL A 450 2.65 22.49 30.08
CA VAL A 450 3.61 22.93 29.08
C VAL A 450 2.97 23.99 28.18
N LYS A 451 3.55 25.20 28.15
CA LYS A 451 3.11 26.27 27.24
C LYS A 451 3.63 26.01 25.82
N ALA A 452 2.90 26.52 24.83
CA ALA A 452 3.37 26.51 23.45
C ALA A 452 4.59 27.44 23.32
N GLU A 453 5.65 26.95 22.69
CA GLU A 453 6.88 27.71 22.44
C GLU A 453 7.59 27.09 21.23
N GLY A 454 8.01 27.89 20.25
CA GLY A 454 8.66 27.42 19.02
C GLY A 454 8.17 28.16 17.78
N ALA A 455 8.66 27.75 16.62
CA ALA A 455 8.20 28.26 15.34
C ALA A 455 6.84 27.67 14.93
N GLU A 456 6.07 28.45 14.16
CA GLU A 456 4.82 27.95 13.55
C GLU A 456 5.07 26.98 12.39
N ARG A 457 6.23 27.07 11.73
CA ARG A 457 6.70 26.16 10.68
C ARG A 457 7.75 25.23 11.25
N LEU A 458 7.45 23.94 11.32
CA LEU A 458 8.30 22.94 11.96
C LEU A 458 8.63 21.80 10.99
N TYR A 459 9.92 21.52 10.79
CA TYR A 459 10.36 20.28 10.16
C TYR A 459 10.79 19.30 11.25
N ILE A 460 10.09 18.17 11.35
CA ILE A 460 10.44 17.11 12.31
C ILE A 460 11.41 16.16 11.64
N SER A 461 12.69 16.37 11.93
CA SER A 461 13.79 15.61 11.37
C SER A 461 14.03 14.30 12.13
N ARG A 462 14.61 13.33 11.41
CA ARG A 462 15.12 12.07 11.94
C ARG A 462 16.62 11.92 11.74
N ALA A 463 17.30 12.93 11.21
CA ALA A 463 18.69 12.85 10.76
C ALA A 463 19.70 12.56 11.88
N ARG A 464 19.34 12.82 13.15
CA ARG A 464 20.20 12.58 14.33
C ARG A 464 19.86 11.26 15.04
N LEU A 465 18.92 10.48 14.53
CA LEU A 465 18.65 9.15 15.07
C LEU A 465 19.79 8.17 14.75
N PRO A 466 20.03 7.18 15.62
CA PRO A 466 21.01 6.14 15.34
C PRO A 466 20.70 5.40 14.02
N PRO A 467 21.72 5.05 13.19
CA PRO A 467 21.52 4.46 11.85
C PRO A 467 20.60 3.23 11.81
N HIS A 468 20.61 2.41 12.86
CA HIS A 468 19.75 1.22 12.98
C HIS A 468 18.24 1.52 13.09
N ARG A 469 17.84 2.80 13.16
CA ARG A 469 16.43 3.24 13.23
C ARG A 469 15.85 3.63 11.86
N GLY A 470 16.63 3.49 10.79
CA GLY A 470 16.24 3.85 9.43
C GLY A 470 15.98 5.35 9.26
N GLY A 471 15.75 5.78 8.03
CA GLY A 471 15.60 7.20 7.69
C GLY A 471 15.45 7.37 6.18
N VAL A 472 15.87 8.51 5.66
CA VAL A 472 16.08 8.70 4.22
C VAL A 472 17.53 9.03 3.93
N LEU A 473 17.99 8.65 2.74
CA LEU A 473 19.30 9.03 2.25
C LEU A 473 19.34 10.54 2.05
N GLY A 474 20.34 11.23 2.58
CA GLY A 474 20.52 12.67 2.36
C GLY A 474 19.48 13.57 3.04
N GLU A 475 18.93 13.19 4.20
CA GLU A 475 17.92 14.03 4.90
C GLU A 475 18.37 15.48 5.15
N HIS A 476 19.68 15.73 5.32
CA HIS A 476 20.25 17.07 5.47
C HIS A 476 19.93 18.01 4.29
N VAL A 477 19.70 17.48 3.08
CA VAL A 477 19.23 18.26 1.92
C VAL A 477 17.84 18.83 2.19
N ILE A 478 16.96 18.04 2.81
CA ILE A 478 15.61 18.47 3.20
C ILE A 478 15.71 19.53 4.29
N GLU A 479 16.54 19.29 5.32
CA GLU A 479 16.77 20.23 6.42
C GLU A 479 17.25 21.60 5.93
N ALA A 480 18.30 21.64 5.10
CA ALA A 480 18.88 22.87 4.61
C ALA A 480 17.87 23.70 3.79
N ASN A 481 17.12 23.04 2.90
CA ASN A 481 16.15 23.71 2.06
C ASN A 481 14.90 24.18 2.82
N LEU A 482 14.39 23.39 3.78
CA LEU A 482 13.26 23.84 4.61
C LEU A 482 13.67 24.95 5.57
N ALA A 483 14.90 24.96 6.09
CA ALA A 483 15.43 26.07 6.88
C ALA A 483 15.43 27.38 6.08
N ARG A 484 15.84 27.34 4.80
CA ARG A 484 15.75 28.47 3.86
C ARG A 484 14.32 28.94 3.58
N GLN A 485 13.31 28.15 3.95
CA GLN A 485 11.89 28.46 3.83
C GLN A 485 11.24 28.82 5.19
N GLY A 486 12.09 29.09 6.19
CA GLY A 486 11.67 29.56 7.50
C GLY A 486 11.15 28.47 8.43
N TYR A 487 11.46 27.20 8.15
CA TYR A 487 11.15 26.10 9.07
C TYR A 487 12.18 26.02 10.20
N GLU A 488 11.71 25.83 11.43
CA GLU A 488 12.55 25.32 12.51
C GLU A 488 12.86 23.85 12.23
N ILE A 489 14.14 23.51 12.13
CA ILE A 489 14.61 22.13 11.99
C ILE A 489 14.71 21.51 13.38
N PHE A 490 13.78 20.62 13.70
CA PHE A 490 13.65 20.07 15.03
C PHE A 490 14.01 18.58 15.06
N HIS A 491 14.92 18.20 15.96
CA HIS A 491 15.39 16.82 16.19
C HIS A 491 14.87 16.31 17.54
N PRO A 492 13.69 15.68 17.62
CA PRO A 492 13.02 15.39 18.89
C PRO A 492 13.86 14.55 19.86
N GLU A 493 14.70 13.65 19.35
CA GLU A 493 15.57 12.77 20.12
C GLU A 493 16.65 13.50 20.95
N LEU A 494 16.93 14.77 20.63
CA LEU A 494 17.89 15.59 21.36
C LEU A 494 17.24 16.40 22.48
N HIS A 495 15.92 16.33 22.63
CA HIS A 495 15.16 17.19 23.52
C HIS A 495 14.32 16.40 24.54
N PRO A 496 14.19 16.90 25.78
CA PRO A 496 13.21 16.39 26.74
C PRO A 496 11.78 16.44 26.19
N LEU A 497 10.90 15.62 26.77
CA LEU A 497 9.51 15.51 26.32
C LEU A 497 8.78 16.85 26.38
N GLU A 498 9.04 17.66 27.40
CA GLU A 498 8.45 18.99 27.61
C GLU A 498 8.73 19.92 26.44
N VAL A 499 9.98 19.93 25.94
CA VAL A 499 10.38 20.76 24.80
C VAL A 499 9.70 20.26 23.53
N GLN A 500 9.62 18.94 23.32
CA GLN A 500 8.87 18.38 22.19
C GLN A 500 7.40 18.80 22.21
N ILE A 501 6.75 18.72 23.38
CA ILE A 501 5.36 19.14 23.58
C ILE A 501 5.21 20.64 23.25
N ALA A 502 6.10 21.49 23.78
CA ALA A 502 6.05 22.94 23.55
C ALA A 502 6.12 23.29 22.05
N ARG A 503 7.05 22.66 21.32
CA ARG A 503 7.23 22.84 19.86
C ARG A 503 6.01 22.38 19.08
N TYR A 504 5.47 21.20 19.39
CA TYR A 504 4.27 20.70 18.69
C TYR A 504 3.02 21.53 18.97
N LYS A 505 2.88 22.13 20.17
CA LYS A 505 1.78 23.06 20.46
C LYS A 505 1.89 24.39 19.71
N ALA A 506 3.12 24.84 19.42
CA ALA A 506 3.37 26.09 18.69
C ALA A 506 3.19 25.92 17.17
N ALA A 507 3.49 24.74 16.64
CA ALA A 507 3.46 24.47 15.21
C ALA A 507 2.04 24.56 14.61
N ARG A 508 1.95 25.21 13.44
CA ARG A 508 0.75 25.33 12.59
C ARG A 508 0.93 24.62 11.26
N GLN A 509 2.18 24.56 10.78
CA GLN A 509 2.58 23.89 9.55
C GLN A 509 3.75 22.94 9.85
N VAL A 510 3.51 21.65 9.68
CA VAL A 510 4.48 20.59 9.98
C VAL A 510 4.85 19.87 8.70
N VAL A 511 6.15 19.68 8.46
CA VAL A 511 6.67 18.73 7.47
C VAL A 511 7.47 17.69 8.23
N ALA A 512 7.28 16.41 7.94
CA ALA A 512 7.97 15.34 8.66
C ALA A 512 8.09 14.06 7.84
N LEU A 513 9.15 13.29 8.10
CA LEU A 513 9.23 11.90 7.66
C LEU A 513 8.32 11.00 8.49
N ASP A 514 7.75 9.95 7.90
CA ASP A 514 6.90 9.00 8.64
C ASP A 514 7.65 8.32 9.80
N GLY A 515 7.15 8.46 11.03
CA GLY A 515 7.81 7.94 12.22
C GLY A 515 7.10 8.25 13.53
N SER A 516 7.67 7.75 14.62
CA SER A 516 7.05 7.84 15.96
C SER A 516 6.81 9.26 16.46
N ALA A 517 7.61 10.23 16.00
CA ALA A 517 7.45 11.63 16.38
C ALA A 517 6.10 12.21 15.90
N LEU A 518 5.60 11.76 14.75
CA LEU A 518 4.29 12.18 14.24
C LEU A 518 3.11 11.67 15.07
N HIS A 519 3.23 10.50 15.70
CA HIS A 519 2.20 10.04 16.64
C HIS A 519 2.11 10.96 17.87
N LEU A 520 3.26 11.44 18.37
CA LEU A 520 3.32 12.37 19.49
C LEU A 520 2.80 13.75 19.09
N ALA A 521 3.23 14.27 17.93
CA ALA A 521 2.79 15.58 17.44
C ALA A 521 1.26 15.68 17.31
N ALA A 522 0.59 14.62 16.85
CA ALA A 522 -0.87 14.60 16.72
C ALA A 522 -1.61 14.79 18.06
N PHE A 523 -0.97 14.52 19.20
CA PHE A 523 -1.58 14.75 20.53
C PHE A 523 -1.62 16.24 20.91
N PHE A 524 -0.76 17.07 20.31
CA PHE A 524 -0.52 18.45 20.76
C PHE A 524 -0.75 19.50 19.69
N LEU A 525 -0.70 19.12 18.42
CA LEU A 525 -0.98 20.05 17.35
C LEU A 525 -2.37 20.68 17.55
N PRO A 526 -2.49 21.99 17.26
CA PRO A 526 -3.77 22.68 17.32
C PRO A 526 -4.73 22.12 16.25
N PRO A 527 -6.04 22.41 16.34
CA PRO A 527 -6.99 22.01 15.31
C PRO A 527 -6.65 22.58 13.92
N ALA A 528 -7.00 21.81 12.89
CA ALA A 528 -6.77 22.09 11.47
C ALA A 528 -5.33 22.55 11.12
N PRO A 529 -4.27 21.88 11.60
CA PRO A 529 -2.90 22.22 11.20
C PRO A 529 -2.65 21.73 9.77
N ARG A 530 -1.68 22.35 9.09
CA ARG A 530 -1.17 21.86 7.81
C ARG A 530 -0.07 20.84 8.07
N VAL A 531 -0.20 19.63 7.58
CA VAL A 531 0.73 18.54 7.88
C VAL A 531 1.12 17.81 6.60
N CYS A 532 2.41 17.83 6.26
CA CYS A 532 2.99 17.06 5.17
C CYS A 532 3.75 15.86 5.73
N LEU A 533 3.33 14.67 5.33
CA LEU A 533 3.96 13.39 5.61
C LEU A 533 4.80 12.94 4.41
N ILE A 534 6.11 12.95 4.54
CA ILE A 534 7.03 12.40 3.54
C ILE A 534 7.27 10.93 3.88
N LEU A 535 6.98 10.02 2.94
CA LEU A 535 7.23 8.60 3.13
C LEU A 535 8.73 8.32 3.04
N ARG A 536 9.27 7.63 4.05
CA ARG A 536 10.70 7.28 4.12
C ARG A 536 11.05 5.90 3.56
N ARG A 537 10.05 5.10 3.20
CA ARG A 537 10.23 3.73 2.69
C ARG A 537 9.00 3.22 1.92
N SER A 538 9.20 2.32 0.97
CA SER A 538 8.06 1.73 0.26
C SER A 538 7.17 0.96 1.22
N ARG A 539 5.85 1.00 0.98
CA ARG A 539 4.83 0.34 1.83
C ARG A 539 4.80 0.86 3.28
N ALA A 540 5.17 2.12 3.50
CA ALA A 540 4.86 2.80 4.75
C ALA A 540 3.34 2.83 4.99
N ASN A 541 2.91 2.78 6.25
CA ASN A 541 1.48 2.74 6.59
C ASN A 541 0.94 4.16 6.82
N ALA A 542 0.84 4.94 5.76
CA ALA A 542 0.34 6.32 5.82
C ALA A 542 -1.08 6.40 6.40
N ALA A 543 -1.92 5.39 6.14
CA ALA A 543 -3.31 5.34 6.58
C ALA A 543 -3.47 5.38 8.11
N ASP A 544 -2.51 4.84 8.87
CA ASP A 544 -2.54 4.90 10.33
C ASP A 544 -2.37 6.35 10.83
N TYR A 545 -1.45 7.11 10.22
CA TYR A 545 -1.24 8.52 10.55
C TYR A 545 -2.43 9.37 10.12
N ILE A 546 -2.92 9.20 8.89
CA ILE A 546 -4.08 9.93 8.39
C ILE A 546 -5.26 9.81 9.36
N ARG A 547 -5.61 8.58 9.74
CA ARG A 547 -6.71 8.33 10.67
C ARG A 547 -6.50 9.00 12.03
N GLN A 548 -5.27 9.01 12.54
CA GLN A 548 -4.97 9.70 13.81
C GLN A 548 -5.12 11.21 13.68
N TYR A 549 -4.58 11.81 12.62
CA TYR A 549 -4.65 13.26 12.44
C TYR A 549 -6.07 13.75 12.17
N GLU A 550 -6.87 12.99 11.42
CA GLU A 550 -8.30 13.28 11.22
C GLU A 550 -9.04 13.33 12.54
N ALA A 551 -8.77 12.39 13.45
CA ALA A 551 -9.49 12.29 14.72
C ALA A 551 -8.96 13.19 15.84
N PHE A 552 -7.67 13.50 15.84
CA PHE A 552 -7.05 14.29 16.92
C PHE A 552 -6.88 15.75 16.56
N CYS A 553 -6.75 16.08 15.28
CA CYS A 553 -6.37 17.40 14.80
C CYS A 553 -7.35 17.96 13.76
N ASP A 554 -8.41 17.24 13.39
CA ASP A 554 -9.37 17.65 12.35
C ASP A 554 -8.69 18.02 11.02
N THR A 555 -7.66 17.25 10.63
CA THR A 555 -6.92 17.47 9.38
C THR A 555 -6.56 16.15 8.73
N THR A 556 -6.50 16.14 7.40
CA THR A 556 -5.96 15.03 6.62
C THR A 556 -4.55 15.42 6.16
N PRO A 557 -3.48 14.74 6.62
CA PRO A 557 -2.13 15.04 6.18
C PRO A 557 -1.94 14.83 4.68
N ASP A 558 -1.23 15.75 4.03
CA ASP A 558 -0.74 15.57 2.67
C ASP A 558 0.37 14.51 2.68
N VAL A 559 0.28 13.51 1.80
CA VAL A 559 1.26 12.41 1.75
C VAL A 559 2.09 12.50 0.48
N ILE A 560 3.41 12.65 0.64
CA ILE A 560 4.37 12.65 -0.47
C ILE A 560 5.08 11.30 -0.50
N ASP A 561 4.87 10.57 -1.59
CA ASP A 561 5.61 9.35 -1.94
C ASP A 561 6.45 9.60 -3.20
N VAL A 562 7.76 9.75 -2.99
CA VAL A 562 8.77 10.04 -4.03
C VAL A 562 9.97 9.12 -3.88
N ILE A 563 9.74 7.93 -3.35
CA ILE A 563 10.81 6.96 -3.07
C ILE A 563 11.25 6.32 -4.39
N SER A 564 12.53 6.46 -4.70
CA SER A 564 13.15 5.88 -5.89
C SER A 564 13.77 4.50 -5.60
N LYS A 565 14.41 4.33 -4.44
CA LYS A 565 15.00 3.05 -3.99
C LYS A 565 14.79 2.84 -2.48
N ASP A 566 14.72 1.58 -2.06
CA ASP A 566 14.83 1.20 -0.64
C ASP A 566 16.15 0.49 -0.37
N TRP A 567 16.91 0.97 0.60
CA TRP A 567 18.13 0.37 1.09
C TRP A 567 17.81 -0.52 2.29
N LEU A 568 18.08 -1.83 2.15
CA LEU A 568 17.81 -2.83 3.19
C LEU A 568 19.04 -3.17 4.00
N VAL A 569 18.88 -3.41 5.29
CA VAL A 569 19.92 -4.02 6.14
C VAL A 569 20.23 -5.44 5.65
N ALA A 570 21.51 -5.82 5.67
CA ALA A 570 21.98 -7.14 5.25
C ALA A 570 21.18 -8.29 5.88
N GLY A 571 20.85 -9.29 5.04
CA GLY A 571 20.04 -10.45 5.43
C GLY A 571 18.53 -10.17 5.51
N SER A 572 18.09 -8.91 5.43
CA SER A 572 16.67 -8.60 5.26
C SER A 572 16.24 -8.78 3.81
N LYS A 573 15.09 -9.42 3.61
CA LYS A 573 14.42 -9.55 2.30
C LYS A 573 13.22 -8.60 2.16
N ARG A 574 13.00 -7.72 3.15
CA ARG A 574 11.80 -6.88 3.24
C ARG A 574 12.15 -5.49 3.75
N VAL A 575 11.46 -4.51 3.18
CA VAL A 575 11.42 -3.13 3.65
C VAL A 575 10.76 -3.10 5.03
N ASP A 576 11.45 -2.54 6.03
CA ASP A 576 10.98 -2.47 7.42
C ASP A 576 11.37 -1.16 8.13
N PHE A 577 11.27 -1.11 9.47
CA PHE A 577 11.59 0.08 10.25
C PHE A 577 13.04 0.54 10.20
N ARG A 578 13.96 -0.36 9.83
CA ARG A 578 15.40 -0.13 9.75
C ARG A 578 15.86 0.26 8.34
N SER A 579 14.99 0.13 7.35
CA SER A 579 15.29 0.52 5.96
C SER A 579 15.51 2.02 5.83
N VAL A 580 16.34 2.38 4.84
CA VAL A 580 16.59 3.77 4.43
C VAL A 580 16.01 3.98 3.03
N GLY A 581 15.09 4.92 2.88
CA GLY A 581 14.54 5.29 1.57
C GLY A 581 15.43 6.29 0.86
N GLN A 582 15.64 6.09 -0.42
CA GLN A 582 16.21 7.10 -1.31
C GLN A 582 15.05 7.84 -1.98
N LEU A 583 15.06 9.16 -1.86
CA LEU A 583 14.02 10.01 -2.41
C LEU A 583 14.47 10.61 -3.74
N ASP A 584 13.54 10.85 -4.64
CA ASP A 584 13.71 11.82 -5.71
C ASP A 584 13.49 13.23 -5.11
N PHE A 585 14.57 13.93 -4.81
CA PHE A 585 14.51 15.27 -4.20
C PHE A 585 13.87 16.31 -5.12
N GLY A 586 14.04 16.20 -6.43
CA GLY A 586 13.37 17.09 -7.39
C GLY A 586 11.86 16.93 -7.29
N ALA A 587 11.38 15.69 -7.37
CA ALA A 587 9.96 15.38 -7.21
C ALA A 587 9.42 15.74 -5.81
N LEU A 588 10.23 15.60 -4.76
CA LEU A 588 9.89 16.02 -3.40
C LEU A 588 9.57 17.52 -3.36
N PHE A 589 10.50 18.36 -3.80
CA PHE A 589 10.32 19.81 -3.73
C PHE A 589 9.28 20.32 -4.73
N ASP A 590 9.09 19.66 -5.87
CA ASP A 590 7.97 19.94 -6.77
C ASP A 590 6.61 19.71 -6.09
N GLN A 591 6.46 18.62 -5.34
CA GLN A 591 5.24 18.37 -4.57
C GLN A 591 5.08 19.33 -3.40
N LEU A 592 6.15 19.66 -2.67
CA LEU A 592 6.09 20.65 -1.58
C LEU A 592 5.66 22.04 -2.10
N LYS A 593 6.12 22.46 -3.30
CA LYS A 593 5.68 23.70 -3.97
C LYS A 593 4.21 23.63 -4.38
N ALA A 594 3.80 22.52 -5.01
CA ALA A 594 2.42 22.32 -5.47
C ALA A 594 1.43 22.34 -4.31
N LEU A 595 1.83 21.78 -3.17
CA LEU A 595 1.08 21.76 -1.93
C LEU A 595 1.30 23.02 -1.06
N HIS A 596 2.11 23.99 -1.50
CA HIS A 596 2.35 25.25 -0.78
C HIS A 596 2.93 25.07 0.63
N TYR A 597 3.78 24.06 0.84
CA TYR A 597 4.63 23.96 2.03
C TYR A 597 5.90 24.80 1.89
N VAL A 598 6.34 25.05 0.66
CA VAL A 598 7.39 26.00 0.31
C VAL A 598 6.87 26.96 -0.77
N ASP A 599 7.54 28.10 -0.95
CA ASP A 599 7.13 29.11 -1.93
C ASP A 599 7.16 28.54 -3.35
N ARG A 600 6.17 28.90 -4.19
CA ARG A 600 6.06 28.38 -5.57
C ARG A 600 7.30 28.66 -6.43
N ASN A 601 7.98 29.78 -6.17
CA ASN A 601 9.18 30.20 -6.88
C ASN A 601 10.48 29.79 -6.15
N PHE A 602 10.39 29.01 -5.07
CA PHE A 602 11.57 28.55 -4.34
C PHE A 602 12.42 27.64 -5.24
N ALA A 603 13.70 27.98 -5.34
CA ALA A 603 14.71 27.17 -6.00
C ALA A 603 15.51 26.38 -4.94
N PRO A 604 15.21 25.08 -4.76
CA PRO A 604 15.93 24.25 -3.79
C PRO A 604 17.35 23.92 -4.29
N ASP A 605 18.30 23.84 -3.35
CA ASP A 605 19.63 23.30 -3.63
C ASP A 605 19.53 21.77 -3.58
N LEU A 606 19.58 21.14 -4.75
CA LEU A 606 19.45 19.69 -4.90
C LEU A 606 20.83 19.07 -5.12
N PRO A 607 21.11 17.89 -4.54
CA PRO A 607 22.37 17.22 -4.77
C PRO A 607 22.50 16.79 -6.23
N ASP A 608 23.69 16.92 -6.78
CA ASP A 608 24.00 16.37 -8.11
C ASP A 608 24.16 14.84 -8.06
N ALA A 609 24.37 14.23 -9.23
CA ALA A 609 24.51 12.78 -9.33
C ALA A 609 25.70 12.23 -8.51
N ARG A 610 26.81 12.98 -8.44
CA ARG A 610 28.01 12.56 -7.71
C ARG A 610 27.80 12.66 -6.20
N GLU A 611 27.10 13.69 -5.74
CA GLU A 611 26.72 13.84 -4.34
C GLU A 611 25.76 12.71 -3.90
N ILE A 612 24.81 12.32 -4.74
CA ILE A 612 23.93 11.17 -4.48
C ILE A 612 24.76 9.88 -4.42
N GLU A 613 25.66 9.64 -5.37
CA GLU A 613 26.56 8.47 -5.37
C GLU A 613 27.41 8.41 -4.10
N ALA A 614 28.01 9.53 -3.67
CA ALA A 614 28.79 9.60 -2.44
C ALA A 614 27.95 9.27 -1.18
N LEU A 615 26.68 9.68 -1.14
CA LEU A 615 25.77 9.32 -0.07
C LEU A 615 25.43 7.82 -0.09
N GLU A 616 25.20 7.24 -1.27
CA GLU A 616 24.97 5.80 -1.45
C GLU A 616 26.19 4.99 -0.95
N GLU A 617 27.40 5.42 -1.30
CA GLU A 617 28.66 4.82 -0.87
C GLU A 617 28.88 4.90 0.64
N ASP A 618 28.67 6.07 1.24
CA ASP A 618 28.77 6.25 2.69
C ASP A 618 27.76 5.37 3.46
N LEU A 619 26.53 5.27 2.97
CA LEU A 619 25.51 4.38 3.54
C LEU A 619 25.95 2.90 3.45
N ALA A 620 26.47 2.48 2.29
CA ALA A 620 26.97 1.14 2.06
C ALA A 620 28.19 0.80 2.94
N ALA A 621 29.06 1.78 3.20
CA ALA A 621 30.23 1.65 4.08
C ALA A 621 29.82 1.54 5.56
N ARG A 622 28.84 2.33 6.01
CA ARG A 622 28.35 2.34 7.40
C ARG A 622 27.48 1.13 7.74
N GLY A 623 26.71 0.64 6.77
CA GLY A 623 25.84 -0.52 6.92
C GLY A 623 26.40 -1.69 6.14
N SER A 624 27.19 -2.54 6.81
CA SER A 624 27.75 -3.76 6.21
C SER A 624 26.72 -4.51 5.35
N ARG A 625 26.82 -4.34 4.03
CA ARG A 625 25.99 -4.93 2.95
C ARG A 625 24.53 -4.45 2.89
N ALA A 626 24.30 -3.15 2.80
CA ALA A 626 23.00 -2.64 2.38
C ALA A 626 22.71 -3.04 0.91
N VAL A 627 21.53 -3.60 0.63
CA VAL A 627 21.11 -3.98 -0.74
C VAL A 627 20.01 -3.04 -1.19
N ALA A 628 20.21 -2.38 -2.33
CA ALA A 628 19.20 -1.53 -2.96
C ALA A 628 18.12 -2.41 -3.62
N LEU A 629 16.86 -2.12 -3.32
CA LEU A 629 15.72 -2.61 -4.06
C LEU A 629 15.06 -1.44 -4.80
N PRO A 630 14.77 -1.57 -6.11
CA PRO A 630 13.97 -0.56 -6.79
C PRO A 630 12.59 -0.48 -6.13
N ALA A 631 12.09 0.75 -5.96
CA ALA A 631 10.75 0.96 -5.46
C ALA A 631 9.73 0.30 -6.42
N PRO A 632 8.59 -0.22 -5.92
CA PRO A 632 7.59 -0.88 -6.76
C PRO A 632 6.92 0.04 -7.81
N HIS A 633 7.26 1.33 -7.82
CA HIS A 633 6.73 2.36 -8.70
C HIS A 633 7.77 2.95 -9.68
N GLY A 634 9.02 2.45 -9.66
CA GLY A 634 10.09 2.83 -10.59
C GLY A 634 10.03 2.13 -11.95
#